data_AF-A0A535SZ90-F1
#
_entry.id   AF-A0A535SZ90-F1
#
_cell.length_a   1.000
_cell.length_b   1.000
_cell.length_c   1.000
_cell.angle_alpha   90.00
_cell.angle_beta   90.00
_cell.angle_gamma   90.00
#
_symmetry.space_group_name_H-M   'P 1'
#
loop_
_entity.id
_entity.type
_entity.pdbx_description
1 polymer ?
#
loop_
_entity_poly.entity_id
_entity_poly.type
_entity_poly.pdbx_seq_one_letter_code
_entity_poly.pdbx_strand_id
1 'polypeptide(L)'
;MFRALFAEVEVDAAGVYQDHRVTQASYVCLNCGAPALDLAAVPADLEAQAQEDESSAPAITDVLCPVCETMVQLDENMECPNCGSPLEIS
;
A
#
# COMPACT_ATOMS: atom_id res chain seq x y z
N MET A 1 24.19 -11.43 -8.57
CA MET A 1 23.96 -12.81 -9.05
C MET A 1 22.78 -13.38 -8.28
N PHE A 2 21.86 -14.05 -8.97
CA PHE A 2 20.70 -14.70 -8.35
C PHE A 2 20.89 -16.21 -8.31
N ARG A 3 20.36 -16.85 -7.27
CA ARG A 3 20.20 -18.31 -7.21
C ARG A 3 18.75 -18.65 -7.47
N ALA A 4 18.54 -19.60 -8.38
CA ALA A 4 17.23 -20.22 -8.57
C ALA A 4 16.89 -21.12 -7.36
N LEU A 5 15.72 -20.93 -6.79
CA LEU A 5 15.09 -21.83 -5.85
C LEU A 5 13.97 -22.54 -6.62
N PHE A 6 14.14 -23.84 -6.82
CA PHE A 6 13.14 -24.67 -7.49
C PHE A 6 11.98 -24.99 -6.54
N ALA A 7 10.84 -25.40 -7.09
CA ALA A 7 9.72 -25.88 -6.28
C ALA A 7 10.17 -27.02 -5.36
N GLU A 8 9.64 -27.04 -4.14
CA GLU A 8 9.82 -28.16 -3.22
C GLU A 8 9.07 -29.37 -3.80
N VAL A 9 9.69 -30.56 -3.77
CA VAL A 9 9.14 -31.78 -4.37
C VAL A 9 8.83 -32.79 -3.28
N GLU A 10 7.61 -33.31 -3.28
CA GLU A 10 7.19 -34.42 -2.43
C GLU A 10 7.42 -35.75 -3.16
N VAL A 11 8.11 -36.67 -2.50
CA VAL A 11 8.41 -38.00 -3.01
C VAL A 11 8.01 -39.07 -1.99
N ASP A 12 7.62 -40.24 -2.47
CA ASP A 12 7.34 -41.38 -1.60
C ASP A 12 8.61 -42.09 -1.11
N ALA A 13 8.43 -43.17 -0.32
CA ALA A 13 9.54 -43.95 0.22
C ALA A 13 10.42 -44.63 -0.85
N ALA A 14 9.93 -44.79 -2.08
CA ALA A 14 10.69 -45.29 -3.22
C ALA A 14 11.36 -44.16 -4.04
N GLY A 15 11.18 -42.90 -3.64
CA GLY A 15 11.68 -41.73 -4.36
C GLY A 15 10.84 -41.35 -5.58
N VAL A 16 9.64 -41.89 -5.73
CA VAL A 16 8.74 -41.55 -6.84
C VAL A 16 8.08 -40.21 -6.56
N TYR A 17 8.09 -39.34 -7.57
CA TYR A 17 7.42 -38.04 -7.53
C TYR A 17 5.93 -38.19 -7.20
N GLN A 18 5.44 -37.38 -6.26
CA GLN A 18 4.03 -37.29 -5.91
C GLN A 18 3.46 -35.91 -6.23
N ASP A 19 4.12 -34.84 -5.79
CA ASP A 19 3.66 -33.46 -5.95
C ASP A 19 4.83 -32.44 -5.93
N HIS A 20 4.57 -31.19 -6.32
CA HIS A 20 5.48 -30.06 -6.07
C HIS A 20 4.73 -28.82 -5.60
N ARG A 21 5.38 -28.01 -4.75
CA ARG A 21 4.79 -26.79 -4.21
C ARG A 21 5.76 -25.62 -4.29
N VAL A 22 5.21 -24.45 -4.63
CA VAL A 22 5.95 -23.18 -4.65
C VAL A 22 5.60 -22.40 -3.40
N THR A 23 6.35 -22.67 -2.32
CA THR A 23 6.22 -22.02 -1.00
C THR A 23 7.19 -20.86 -0.83
N GLN A 24 8.15 -20.69 -1.75
CA GLN A 24 9.24 -19.72 -1.69
C GLN A 24 9.41 -18.97 -3.03
N ALA A 25 10.08 -17.83 -2.99
CA ALA A 25 10.41 -17.07 -4.19
C ALA A 25 11.37 -17.86 -5.10
N SER A 26 11.10 -17.88 -6.41
CA SER A 26 11.86 -18.70 -7.36
C SER A 26 13.31 -18.24 -7.56
N TYR A 27 13.64 -17.00 -7.21
CA TYR A 27 15.00 -16.48 -7.29
C TYR A 27 15.30 -15.57 -6.11
N VAL A 28 16.50 -15.73 -5.53
CA VAL A 28 17.00 -14.88 -4.44
C VAL A 28 18.36 -14.28 -4.76
N CYS A 29 18.57 -13.03 -4.36
CA CYS A 29 19.83 -12.32 -4.53
C CYS A 29 20.88 -12.90 -3.58
N LEU A 30 22.03 -13.33 -4.12
CA LEU A 30 23.11 -13.90 -3.30
C LEU A 30 23.84 -12.89 -2.42
N ASN A 31 23.63 -11.58 -2.64
CA ASN A 31 24.28 -10.53 -1.86
C ASN A 31 23.45 -10.08 -0.65
N CYS A 32 22.13 -9.98 -0.81
CA CYS A 32 21.25 -9.44 0.23
C CYS A 32 20.07 -10.35 0.61
N GLY A 33 19.87 -11.49 -0.06
CA GLY A 33 18.76 -12.40 0.20
C GLY A 33 17.41 -11.96 -0.35
N ALA A 34 17.32 -10.78 -0.99
CA ALA A 34 16.06 -10.27 -1.52
C ALA A 34 15.51 -11.18 -2.65
N PRO A 35 14.20 -11.48 -2.63
CA PRO A 35 13.55 -12.21 -3.72
C PRO A 35 13.50 -11.35 -5.00
N ALA A 36 13.62 -11.99 -6.16
CA ALA A 36 13.37 -11.33 -7.43
C ALA A 36 11.86 -11.25 -7.65
N LEU A 37 11.27 -10.07 -7.45
CA LEU A 37 9.88 -9.79 -7.81
C LEU A 37 9.84 -9.05 -9.14
N ASP A 38 8.89 -9.43 -9.99
CA ASP A 38 8.50 -8.61 -11.13
C ASP A 38 7.57 -7.51 -10.64
N LEU A 39 7.95 -6.25 -10.89
CA LEU A 39 7.23 -5.06 -10.45
C LEU A 39 6.54 -4.35 -11.62
N ALA A 40 6.40 -5.00 -12.79
CA ALA A 40 5.81 -4.37 -13.97
C ALA A 40 4.35 -3.89 -13.75
N ALA A 41 3.59 -4.56 -12.88
CA ALA A 41 2.21 -4.18 -12.54
C ALA A 41 2.13 -3.05 -11.50
N VAL A 42 3.17 -2.85 -10.69
CA VAL A 42 3.15 -1.90 -9.55
C VAL A 42 2.78 -0.48 -9.97
N PRO A 43 3.28 0.10 -11.09
CA PRO A 43 2.85 1.43 -11.51
C PRO A 43 1.35 1.54 -11.74
N ALA A 44 0.76 0.56 -12.43
CA ALA A 44 -0.69 0.55 -12.70
C ALA A 44 -1.51 0.34 -11.42
N ASP A 45 -1.03 -0.51 -10.51
CA ASP A 45 -1.68 -0.75 -9.21
C ASP A 45 -1.64 0.51 -8.32
N LEU A 46 -0.53 1.25 -8.35
CA LEU A 46 -0.39 2.52 -7.62
C LEU A 46 -1.29 3.62 -8.20
N GLU A 47 -1.41 3.70 -9.52
CA GLU A 47 -2.34 4.62 -10.18
C GLU A 47 -3.80 4.29 -9.82
N ALA A 48 -4.17 3.01 -9.84
CA ALA A 48 -5.49 2.56 -9.42
C ALA A 48 -5.79 2.91 -7.95
N GLN A 49 -4.84 2.65 -7.04
CA GLN A 49 -4.96 3.04 -5.63
C GLN A 49 -5.12 4.55 -5.46
N ALA A 50 -4.31 5.36 -6.15
CA ALA A 50 -4.41 6.81 -6.06
C ALA A 50 -5.79 7.32 -6.50
N GLN A 51 -6.38 6.70 -7.53
CA GLN A 51 -7.68 7.08 -8.04
C GLN A 51 -8.83 6.66 -7.11
N GLU A 52 -8.68 5.52 -6.42
CA GLU A 52 -9.57 5.09 -5.34
C GLU A 52 -9.48 6.03 -4.12
N ASP A 53 -8.26 6.44 -3.74
CA ASP A 53 -8.01 7.37 -2.65
C ASP A 53 -8.60 8.77 -2.97
N GLU A 54 -8.42 9.28 -4.19
CA GLU A 54 -9.05 10.54 -4.63
C GLU A 54 -10.58 10.47 -4.62
N SER A 55 -11.16 9.33 -4.99
CA SER A 55 -12.61 9.13 -5.02
C SER A 55 -13.22 8.98 -3.63
N SER A 56 -12.42 8.59 -2.64
CA SER A 56 -12.84 8.39 -1.25
C SER A 56 -12.38 9.51 -0.32
N ALA A 57 -11.59 10.48 -0.81
CA ALA A 57 -11.14 11.62 -0.04
C ALA A 57 -12.32 12.49 0.41
N PRO A 58 -12.40 12.86 1.71
CA PRO A 58 -13.40 13.81 2.17
C PRO A 58 -13.20 15.16 1.47
N ALA A 59 -14.28 15.90 1.21
CA ALA A 59 -14.22 17.20 0.56
C ALA A 59 -13.48 18.21 1.45
N ILE A 60 -12.17 18.34 1.23
CA ILE A 60 -11.31 19.28 1.97
C ILE A 60 -11.66 20.70 1.50
N THR A 61 -12.25 21.49 2.39
CA THR A 61 -12.52 22.90 2.13
C THR A 61 -11.55 23.76 2.94
N ASP A 62 -10.80 24.62 2.26
CA ASP A 62 -9.99 25.64 2.91
C ASP A 62 -10.91 26.75 3.45
N VAL A 63 -10.93 26.94 4.76
CA VAL A 63 -11.76 27.95 5.45
C VAL A 63 -10.88 28.84 6.31
N LEU A 64 -11.10 30.16 6.24
CA LEU A 64 -10.49 31.11 7.16
C LEU A 64 -11.24 31.06 8.49
N CYS A 65 -10.60 30.56 9.55
CA CYS A 65 -11.21 30.54 10.88
C CYS A 65 -11.46 31.98 11.38
N PRO A 66 -12.70 32.36 11.73
CA PRO A 66 -13.01 33.71 12.19
C PRO A 66 -12.48 34.02 13.60
N VAL A 67 -12.02 32.99 14.34
CA VAL A 67 -11.54 33.13 15.72
C VAL A 67 -10.02 33.34 15.77
N CYS A 68 -9.26 32.49 15.09
CA CYS A 68 -7.80 32.56 15.09
C CYS A 68 -7.21 33.15 13.80
N GLU A 69 -8.06 33.56 12.85
CA GLU A 69 -7.69 34.19 11.58
C GLU A 69 -6.67 33.37 10.76
N THR A 70 -6.68 32.05 10.96
CA THR A 70 -5.78 31.12 10.27
C THR A 70 -6.56 30.34 9.23
N MET A 71 -5.99 30.20 8.03
CA MET A 71 -6.52 29.31 7.00
C MET A 71 -6.33 27.86 7.45
N VAL A 72 -7.43 27.11 7.54
CA VAL A 72 -7.42 25.71 8.00
C VAL A 72 -8.19 24.82 7.03
N GLN A 73 -7.81 23.56 6.99
CA GLN A 73 -8.56 22.50 6.32
C GLN A 73 -9.48 21.84 7.34
N LEU A 74 -10.77 21.76 7.00
CA LEU A 74 -11.77 21.12 7.84
C LEU A 74 -11.94 19.66 7.46
N ASP A 75 -12.05 18.82 8.49
CA ASP A 75 -12.53 17.44 8.37
C ASP A 75 -14.03 17.34 8.69
N GLU A 76 -14.56 16.12 8.75
CA GLU A 76 -15.99 15.85 8.97
C GLU A 76 -16.54 16.42 10.29
N ASN A 77 -15.70 16.71 11.28
CA ASN A 77 -16.13 17.23 12.57
C ASN A 77 -16.38 18.75 12.55
N MET A 78 -16.01 19.45 11.47
CA MET A 78 -16.21 20.89 11.28
C MET A 78 -15.63 21.75 12.42
N GLU A 79 -14.54 21.31 13.04
CA GLU A 79 -13.84 22.05 14.12
C GLU A 79 -12.49 22.56 13.64
N CYS A 80 -12.14 23.79 14.02
CA CYS A 80 -10.83 24.35 13.72
C CYS A 80 -9.74 23.59 14.51
N PRO A 81 -8.75 22.96 13.83
CA PRO A 81 -7.72 22.17 14.51
C PRO A 81 -6.79 23.01 15.39
N ASN A 82 -6.73 24.33 15.17
CA ASN A 82 -5.84 25.23 15.90
C ASN A 82 -6.46 25.81 17.18
N CYS A 83 -7.79 26.01 17.22
CA CYS A 83 -8.44 26.67 18.36
C CYS A 83 -9.68 25.96 18.91
N GLY A 84 -10.14 24.88 18.27
CA GLY A 84 -11.31 24.11 18.68
C GLY A 84 -12.64 24.83 18.49
N SER A 85 -12.68 25.94 17.75
CA SER A 85 -13.95 26.59 17.42
C SER A 85 -14.71 25.75 16.39
N PRO A 86 -16.03 25.54 16.55
CA PRO A 86 -16.85 25.03 15.46
C PRO A 86 -16.85 26.04 14.32
N LEU A 87 -16.76 25.56 13.08
CA LEU A 87 -16.79 26.35 11.86
C LEU A 87 -18.00 25.94 11.04
N GLU A 88 -18.84 26.91 10.67
CA GLU A 88 -19.95 26.66 9.72
C GLU A 88 -19.56 27.19 8.34
N ILE A 89 -19.81 26.38 7.31
CA ILE A 89 -19.55 26.72 5.92
C ILE A 89 -20.80 27.44 5.39
N SER A 90 -20.67 28.73 5.05
CA SER A 90 -21.75 29.57 4.50
C SER A 90 -21.73 29.64 2.98
#